data_AF-A0A0B6WYL5-F1
#
_entry.id   AF-A0A0B6WYL5-F1
#
_cell.length_a   1.000
_cell.length_b   1.000
_cell.length_c   1.000
_cell.angle_alpha   90.00
_cell.angle_beta   90.00
_cell.angle_gamma   90.00
#
_symmetry.space_group_name_H-M   'P 1'
#
loop_
_entity.id
_entity.type
_entity.pdbx_description
1 polymer ?
#
loop_
_entity_poly.entity_id
_entity_poly.type
_entity_poly.pdbx_seq_one_letter_code
_entity_poly.pdbx_strand_id
1 'polypeptide(L)'
;MNLGFMVDRTHRELTDEDIQKIADTYHAWRGEKEAGEYRDVPGFCKSATLEEIRKHGYVLTPGRYIGGPEQDKHDALFESEIA
;
A
#
# COMPACT_ATOMS: atom_id res chain seq x y z
N MET A 1 3.88 -4.80 1.01
CA MET A 1 2.78 -5.73 0.67
C MET A 1 2.97 -6.18 -0.77
N ASN A 2 2.82 -7.47 -1.08
CA ASN A 2 3.00 -7.99 -2.44
C ASN A 2 1.73 -8.75 -2.84
N LEU A 3 0.83 -8.10 -3.56
CA LEU A 3 -0.39 -8.71 -4.09
C LEU A 3 -0.09 -9.42 -5.41
N GLY A 4 -0.80 -10.50 -5.69
CA GLY A 4 -0.62 -11.29 -6.90
C GLY A 4 0.60 -12.20 -6.88
N PHE A 5 0.70 -13.01 -7.94
CA PHE A 5 1.79 -13.94 -8.17
C PHE A 5 2.33 -13.81 -9.60
N MET A 6 3.61 -14.10 -9.79
CA MET A 6 4.24 -14.06 -11.12
C MET A 6 3.81 -15.29 -11.91
N VAL A 7 3.13 -15.07 -13.03
CA VAL A 7 2.76 -16.15 -13.98
C VAL A 7 3.89 -16.42 -14.95
N ASP A 8 4.63 -15.36 -15.31
CA ASP A 8 5.88 -15.44 -16.03
C ASP A 8 6.85 -14.34 -15.57
N ARG A 9 7.96 -14.12 -16.29
CA ARG A 9 9.00 -13.15 -15.90
C ARG A 9 8.50 -11.70 -15.88
N THR A 10 7.41 -11.38 -16.57
CA THR A 10 6.91 -10.01 -16.77
C THR A 10 5.45 -9.82 -16.36
N HIS A 11 4.66 -10.89 -16.30
CA HIS A 11 3.24 -10.84 -15.94
C HIS A 11 3.00 -11.29 -14.50
N ARG A 12 2.19 -10.52 -13.79
CA ARG A 12 1.69 -10.81 -12.46
C ARG A 12 0.17 -10.82 -12.51
N GLU A 13 -0.44 -11.88 -11.99
CA GLU A 13 -1.89 -12.01 -11.88
C GLU A 13 -2.33 -11.88 -10.43
N LEU A 14 -3.54 -11.38 -10.23
CA LEU A 14 -4.18 -11.32 -8.92
C LEU A 14 -4.97 -12.60 -8.71
N THR A 15 -4.84 -13.19 -7.52
CA THR A 15 -5.74 -14.27 -7.12
C THR A 15 -7.12 -13.72 -6.76
N ASP A 16 -8.12 -14.59 -6.66
CA ASP A 16 -9.44 -14.20 -6.15
C ASP A 16 -9.34 -13.58 -4.74
N GLU A 17 -8.40 -14.06 -3.91
CA GLU A 17 -8.12 -13.50 -2.58
C GLU A 17 -7.57 -12.07 -2.65
N ASP A 18 -6.66 -11.80 -3.58
CA ASP A 18 -6.13 -10.44 -3.80
C ASP A 18 -7.23 -9.48 -4.25
N ILE A 19 -8.07 -9.93 -5.19
CA ILE A 19 -9.19 -9.15 -5.71
C ILE A 19 -10.19 -8.86 -4.59
N GLN A 20 -10.58 -9.88 -3.84
CA GLN A 20 -11.51 -9.75 -2.72
C GLN A 20 -10.98 -8.77 -1.68
N LYS A 21 -9.69 -8.85 -1.35
CA LYS A 21 -9.05 -7.92 -0.41
C LYS A 21 -9.11 -6.46 -0.86
N ILE A 22 -8.85 -6.20 -2.15
CA ILE A 22 -8.95 -4.85 -2.72
C ILE A 22 -10.39 -4.36 -2.66
N ALA A 23 -11.35 -5.21 -3.07
CA ALA A 23 -12.77 -4.89 -3.06
C ALA A 23 -13.28 -4.57 -1.65
N ASP A 24 -13.02 -5.45 -0.68
CA ASP A 24 -13.43 -5.28 0.72
C ASP A 24 -12.85 -3.99 1.31
N THR A 25 -11.58 -3.70 1.03
CA THR A 25 -10.94 -2.46 1.50
C THR A 25 -11.65 -1.22 0.97
N TYR A 26 -12.04 -1.24 -0.31
CA TYR A 26 -12.78 -0.14 -0.92
C TYR A 26 -14.21 -0.03 -0.37
N HIS A 27 -14.94 -1.14 -0.22
CA HIS A 27 -16.29 -1.14 0.33
C HIS A 27 -16.32 -0.70 1.80
N ALA A 28 -15.32 -1.10 2.60
CA ALA A 28 -15.13 -0.62 3.96
C ALA A 28 -14.90 0.89 3.97
N TRP A 29 -14.03 1.41 3.08
CA TRP A 29 -13.78 2.86 2.95
C TRP A 29 -15.03 3.65 2.59
N ARG A 30 -15.89 3.07 1.74
CA ARG A 30 -17.20 3.62 1.38
C ARG A 30 -18.21 3.62 2.54
N GLY A 31 -17.93 2.89 3.61
CA GLY A 31 -18.84 2.75 4.76
C GLY A 31 -20.01 1.82 4.48
N GLU A 32 -19.84 0.82 3.62
CA GLU A 32 -20.88 -0.17 3.35
C GLU A 32 -21.12 -1.06 4.58
N LYS A 33 -22.40 -1.31 4.88
CA LYS A 33 -22.80 -1.94 6.15
C LYS A 33 -22.21 -3.33 6.38
N GLU A 34 -21.91 -4.06 5.30
CA GLU A 34 -21.42 -5.44 5.35
C GLU A 34 -19.89 -5.54 5.19
N ALA A 35 -19.21 -4.43 4.91
CA ALA A 35 -17.78 -4.43 4.55
C ALA A 35 -16.82 -4.18 5.73
N GLY A 36 -17.36 -3.95 6.94
CA GLY A 36 -16.56 -3.71 8.14
C GLY A 36 -16.00 -2.29 8.26
N GLU A 37 -15.06 -2.10 9.19
CA GLU A 37 -14.45 -0.79 9.47
C GLU A 37 -13.20 -0.56 8.61
N TYR A 38 -13.14 0.59 7.94
CA TYR A 38 -11.96 1.02 7.19
C TYR A 38 -10.82 1.48 8.09
N ARG A 39 -9.58 1.14 7.72
CA ARG A 39 -8.36 1.69 8.30
C ARG A 39 -7.30 1.92 7.23
N ASP A 40 -6.54 2.99 7.38
CA ASP A 40 -5.36 3.24 6.56
C ASP A 40 -4.28 2.19 6.88
N VAL A 41 -3.62 1.67 5.84
CA VAL A 41 -2.56 0.66 5.96
C VAL A 41 -1.33 1.12 5.15
N PRO A 42 -0.18 1.34 5.81
CA PRO A 42 1.05 1.73 5.13
C PRO A 42 1.42 0.80 3.97
N GLY A 43 1.72 1.39 2.81
CA GLY A 43 2.04 0.65 1.59
C GLY A 43 0.87 -0.06 0.92
N PHE A 44 -0.38 0.20 1.32
CA PHE A 44 -1.57 -0.41 0.71
C PHE A 44 -2.69 0.58 0.43
N CYS A 45 -3.29 1.19 1.46
CA CYS A 45 -4.42 2.10 1.32
C CYS A 45 -4.31 3.30 2.24
N LYS A 46 -4.79 4.45 1.77
CA LYS A 46 -4.92 5.66 2.57
C LYS A 46 -6.11 6.51 2.10
N SER A 47 -6.89 7.01 3.04
CA SER A 47 -7.94 8.02 2.80
C SER A 47 -7.34 9.42 2.95
N ALA A 48 -6.81 9.97 1.86
CA ALA A 48 -6.21 11.31 1.86
C ALA A 48 -7.26 12.43 1.85
N THR A 49 -7.03 13.45 2.66
CA THR A 49 -7.83 14.68 2.67
C THR A 49 -7.52 15.58 1.48
N LEU A 50 -8.44 16.49 1.14
CA LEU A 50 -8.22 17.47 0.08
C LEU A 50 -7.01 18.39 0.35
N GLU A 51 -6.72 18.67 1.62
CA GLU A 51 -5.57 19.48 2.01
C GLU A 51 -4.24 18.75 1.75
N GLU A 52 -4.16 17.45 2.06
CA GLU A 52 -3.00 16.62 1.72
C GLU A 52 -2.81 16.53 0.20
N ILE A 53 -3.90 16.37 -0.56
CA ILE A 53 -3.83 16.36 -2.04
C ILE A 53 -3.28 17.68 -2.57
N ARG A 54 -3.73 18.81 -2.03
CA ARG A 54 -3.23 20.14 -2.41
C ARG A 54 -1.75 20.32 -2.07
N LYS A 55 -1.30 19.86 -0.90
CA LYS A 55 0.12 19.91 -0.48
C LYS A 55 1.04 19.12 -1.42
N HIS A 56 0.51 18.11 -2.10
CA HIS A 56 1.23 17.33 -3.11
C HIS A 56 1.01 17.80 -4.54
N GLY A 57 0.49 19.02 -4.75
CA GLY A 57 0.31 19.59 -6.08
C GLY A 57 -0.70 18.83 -6.94
N TYR A 58 -1.71 18.20 -6.31
CA TYR A 58 -2.75 17.41 -6.97
C TYR A 58 -2.25 16.16 -7.70
N VAL A 59 -1.04 15.68 -7.40
CA VAL A 59 -0.51 14.40 -7.92
C VAL A 59 -1.22 13.24 -7.23
N LEU A 60 -2.01 12.45 -7.96
CA LEU A 60 -2.85 11.37 -7.39
C LEU A 60 -2.17 9.98 -7.38
N THR A 61 -0.86 9.90 -7.58
CA THR A 61 -0.13 8.63 -7.55
C THR A 61 -0.17 8.03 -6.14
N PRO A 62 -0.72 6.81 -5.92
CA PRO A 62 -0.94 6.26 -4.58
C PRO A 62 0.30 6.23 -3.69
N GLY A 63 1.47 5.91 -4.27
CA GLY A 63 2.75 5.88 -3.56
C GLY A 63 3.13 7.19 -2.85
N ARG A 64 2.54 8.33 -3.23
CA ARG A 64 2.74 9.61 -2.55
C ARG A 64 2.03 9.69 -1.20
N TYR A 65 0.96 8.90 -1.01
CA TYR A 65 0.06 8.98 0.13
C TYR A 65 0.19 7.80 1.08
N ILE A 66 0.41 6.59 0.56
CA ILE A 66 0.35 5.35 1.36
C ILE A 66 1.59 5.10 2.24
N GLY A 67 2.66 5.89 2.09
CA GLY A 67 3.94 5.64 2.79
C GLY A 67 4.61 4.32 2.37
N GLY A 68 5.78 4.05 2.92
CA GLY A 68 6.42 2.73 2.78
C GLY A 68 5.76 1.71 3.72
N PRO A 69 5.74 0.41 3.38
CA PRO A 69 5.58 -0.61 4.41
C PRO A 69 6.65 -0.36 5.49
N GLU A 70 6.34 -0.59 6.77
CA GLU A 70 7.34 -0.56 7.84
C GLU A 70 8.50 -1.47 7.40
N GLN A 71 9.61 -0.88 6.98
CA GLN A 71 10.83 -1.65 6.79
C GLN A 71 11.23 -2.08 8.19
N ASP A 72 11.38 -3.39 8.41
CA ASP A 72 12.23 -3.88 9.49
C ASP A 72 13.49 -3.01 9.47
N LYS A 73 13.79 -2.35 10.59
CA LYS A 73 15.02 -1.59 10.78
C LYS A 73 16.19 -2.56 10.76
N HIS A 74 16.57 -3.03 9.58
CA HIS A 74 17.77 -3.82 9.35
C HIS A 74 18.64 -3.17 8.28
N ASP A 75 18.81 -1.86 8.38
CA ASP A 75 19.86 -1.12 7.68
C ASP A 75 20.57 -0.22 8.70
N ALA A 76 21.39 -0.85 9.56
CA ALA A 76 22.47 -0.17 10.27
C ALA A 76 23.48 -1.20 10.81
N LEU A 77 24.49 -1.51 9.99
CA LEU A 77 25.92 -1.65 10.35
C LEU A 77 26.65 -2.49 9.28
N PHE A 78 26.90 -1.87 8.13
CA PHE A 78 28.06 -2.22 7.31
C PHE A 78 28.91 -0.96 7.11
N GLU A 79 29.69 -0.62 8.13
CA GLU A 79 30.93 0.18 8.04
C GLU A 79 31.92 -0.53 8.98
N SER A 80 33.15 -0.88 8.64
CA SER A 80 33.96 -0.74 7.43
C SER A 80 35.16 -1.69 7.56
N GLU A 81 35.82 -2.00 6.44
CA GLU A 81 37.05 -2.79 6.32
C GLU A 81 38.14 -2.53 7.38
N ILE A 82 38.78 -3.62 7.80
CA ILE A 82 40.23 -3.84 7.93
C ILE A 82 41.08 -2.56 8.16
N ALA A 83 41.63 -2.43 9.36
CA ALA A 83 42.89 -1.75 9.62
C ALA A 83 43.72 -2.55 10.63
#